data_AF-A0A379U4S5-F1
#
_entry.id   AF-A0A379U4S5-F1
#
_cell.length_a   1.000
_cell.length_b   1.000
_cell.length_c   1.000
_cell.angle_alpha   90.00
_cell.angle_beta   90.00
_cell.angle_gamma   90.00
#
_symmetry.space_group_name_H-M   'P 1'
#
loop_
_entity.id
_entity.type
_entity.pdbx_description
1 polymer ?
#
loop_
_entity_poly.entity_id
_entity_poly.type
_entity_poly.pdbx_seq_one_letter_code
_entity_poly.pdbx_strand_id
1 'polypeptide(L)' 'MKDGEVIIVDEHTGRTMQGVRWSDGLHQAVEAKEGVEIQNENQTLASIHLPELLPSV' A
#
# COMPACT_ATOMS: atom_id res chain seq x y z
N MET A 1 -16.04 3.32 16.73
CA MET A 1 -15.60 2.05 16.11
C MET A 1 -14.76 2.49 14.93
N LYS A 2 -13.45 2.24 14.93
CA LYS A 2 -12.58 2.64 13.82
C LYS A 2 -12.66 1.49 12.82
N ASP A 3 -13.39 1.77 11.75
CA ASP A 3 -13.80 0.92 10.66
C ASP A 3 -12.66 0.03 10.15
N GLY A 4 -12.99 -1.22 9.83
CA GLY A 4 -12.04 -2.31 9.55
C GLY A 4 -10.97 -1.97 8.52
N GLU A 5 -9.87 -1.38 8.99
CA GLU A 5 -8.66 -1.11 8.24
C GLU A 5 -7.46 -1.42 9.14
N VAL A 6 -6.46 -2.11 8.59
CA VAL A 6 -5.24 -2.44 9.31
C VAL A 6 -4.33 -1.22 9.34
N ILE A 7 -4.07 -0.68 10.54
CA ILE A 7 -3.20 0.48 10.72
C ILE A 7 -1.88 0.03 11.34
N ILE A 8 -0.77 0.39 10.69
CA ILE A 8 0.57 0.13 11.22
C ILE A 8 0.88 1.13 12.33
N VAL A 9 1.42 0.64 13.45
CA VAL A 9 1.79 1.47 14.60
C VAL A 9 3.31 1.40 14.77
N ASP A 10 3.94 2.56 14.94
CA ASP A 10 5.36 2.66 15.23
C ASP A 10 5.65 2.20 16.67
N GLU A 11 6.63 1.30 16.84
CA GLU A 11 6.96 0.69 18.13
C GLU A 11 7.63 1.68 19.10
N HIS A 12 8.33 2.70 18.59
CA HIS A 12 9.09 3.64 19.43
C HIS A 12 8.24 4.81 19.94
N THR A 13 7.27 5.25 19.16
CA THR A 13 6.48 6.47 19.42
C THR A 13 5.00 6.19 19.63
N GLY A 14 4.53 4.97 19.33
CA GLY A 14 3.11 4.61 19.38
C GLY A 14 2.25 5.37 18.37
N ARG A 15 2.88 6.04 17.39
CA ARG A 15 2.17 6.82 16.37
C ARG A 15 1.56 5.88 15.34
N THR A 16 0.31 6.12 15.01
CA THR A 16 -0.39 5.44 13.92
C THR A 16 0.11 5.97 12.58
N MET A 17 0.70 5.08 11.78
CA MET A 17 1.14 5.34 10.42
C MET A 17 0.01 5.04 9.44
N GLN A 18 -0.99 5.93 9.41
CA GLN A 18 -2.12 5.79 8.50
C GLN A 18 -1.67 5.98 7.04
N GLY A 19 -2.10 5.09 6.14
CA GLY A 19 -1.70 5.09 4.73
C GLY A 19 -0.39 4.36 4.42
N VAL A 20 0.31 3.84 5.44
CA VAL A 20 1.46 2.95 5.22
C VAL A 20 0.95 1.51 5.11
N ARG A 21 1.31 0.84 4.02
CA ARG A 21 1.05 -0.58 3.79
C ARG A 21 2.35 -1.35 3.75
N TRP A 22 2.33 -2.59 4.23
CA TRP A 22 3.46 -3.50 4.02
C TRP A 22 3.45 -4.00 2.57
N SER A 23 4.64 -4.04 1.96
CA SER A 23 4.84 -4.53 0.60
C SER A 23 4.64 -6.05 0.48
N ASP A 24 4.67 -6.55 -0.75
CA ASP A 24 4.70 -8.00 -1.07
C ASP A 24 3.44 -8.77 -0.63
N GLY A 25 2.29 -8.09 -0.60
CA GLY A 25 1.02 -8.70 -0.17
C GLY A 25 0.93 -9.01 1.33
N LEU A 26 1.96 -8.65 2.13
CA LEU A 26 1.96 -8.90 3.57
C LEU A 26 0.80 -8.17 4.26
N HIS A 27 0.47 -6.97 3.80
CA HIS A 27 -0.66 -6.22 4.31
C HIS A 27 -1.99 -6.94 4.06
N GLN A 28 -2.17 -7.52 2.87
CA GLN A 28 -3.35 -8.30 2.53
C GLN A 28 -3.44 -9.59 3.35
N ALA A 29 -2.31 -10.23 3.64
CA ALA A 29 -2.28 -11.42 4.50
C ALA A 29 -2.73 -11.09 5.94
N VAL A 30 -2.35 -9.92 6.46
CA VAL A 30 -2.79 -9.45 7.78
C VAL A 30 -4.26 -9.06 7.76
N GLU A 31 -4.73 -8.32 6.74
CA GLU A 31 -6.15 -8.01 6.56
C GLU A 31 -7.01 -9.29 6.51
N ALA A 32 -6.58 -10.30 5.74
CA ALA A 32 -7.25 -11.58 5.63
C ALA A 32 -7.28 -12.35 6.97
N LYS A 33 -6.18 -12.30 7.73
CA LYS A 33 -6.07 -12.97 9.03
C LYS A 33 -6.99 -12.35 10.08
N GLU A 34 -7.10 -11.02 10.09
CA GLU A 34 -7.94 -10.29 11.04
C GLU A 34 -9.41 -10.20 10.59
N GLY A 35 -9.76 -10.80 9.44
CA GLY A 35 -11.13 -10.79 8.89
C GLY A 35 -11.56 -9.40 8.41
N VAL A 36 -10.60 -8.57 8.04
CA VAL A 36 -10.80 -7.21 7.51
C VAL A 36 -10.99 -7.27 6.00
N GLU A 37 -11.74 -6.32 5.44
CA GLU A 37 -11.93 -6.21 3.99
C GLU A 37 -10.59 -5.90 3.31
N ILE A 38 -10.11 -6.84 2.49
CA ILE A 38 -8.85 -6.70 1.76
C ILE A 38 -9.00 -5.62 0.71
N GLN A 39 -8.21 -4.55 0.82
CA GLN A 39 -8.22 -3.49 -0.18
C GLN A 39 -7.40 -3.95 -1.39
N ASN A 40 -7.98 -3.79 -2.58
CA ASN A 40 -7.32 -4.19 -3.83
C ASN A 40 -6.30 -3.11 -4.23
N GLU A 41 -5.02 -3.45 -4.18
CA GLU A 41 -3.94 -2.56 -4.59
C GLU A 41 -3.83 -2.60 -6.13
N ASN A 42 -4.22 -1.49 -6.78
CA ASN A 42 -3.92 -1.32 -8.20
C ASN A 42 -2.41 -1.08 -8.36
N GLN A 43 -1.64 -2.14 -8.51
CA GLN A 43 -0.22 -2.05 -8.84
C GLN A 43 -0.07 -1.62 -10.31
N THR A 44 0.50 -0.43 -10.52
CA THR A 44 0.93 -0.01 -11.86
C THR A 44 2.14 -0.85 -12.27
N LEU A 45 1.91 -1.92 -13.03
CA LEU A 45 2.93 -2.88 -13.45
C LEU A 45 4.00 -2.27 -14.37
N ALA A 46 3.66 -1.23 -15.12
CA ALA A 46 4.59 -0.51 -15.96
C ALA A 46 4.16 0.96 -16.07
N SER A 47 5.04 1.86 -15.64
CA SER A 47 4.89 3.30 -15.90
C SER A 47 5.78 3.67 -17.07
N ILE A 48 5.20 3.86 -18.25
CA ILE A 48 5.96 4.37 -19.41
C ILE A 48 6.11 5.88 -19.22
N HIS A 49 7.33 6.33 -18.96
CA HIS A 49 7.65 7.75 -18.90
C HIS A 49 7.76 8.30 -20.34
N LEU A 50 6.87 9.22 -20.70
CA LEU A 50 6.79 9.85 -22.03
C LEU A 50 8.08 10.56 -22.55
N PRO A 51 9.06 11.02 -21.74
CA PRO A 51 10.23 11.72 -22.28
C PRO A 51 11.08 10.88 -23.25
N GLU A 52 11.04 9.54 -23.14
CA GLU A 52 11.94 8.64 -23.88
C GLU A 52 11.54 8.44 -25.36
N LEU A 53 10.36 8.92 -25.77
CA LEU A 53 9.83 8.79 -27.13
C LEU A 53 10.14 9.97 -28.06
N LEU A 54 10.91 10.97 -27.61
CA LEU A 54 11.34 12.04 -28.49
C LEU A 54 12.74 11.73 -29.05
N PRO A 55 12.87 11.23 -30.30
CA PRO A 55 14.16 11.26 -30.97
C PRO A 55 14.61 12.72 -31.00
N SER A 56 15.83 12.96 -30.54
CA SER A 56 16.44 14.28 -30.45
C SER A 56 16.28 15.01 -31.79
N VAL A 57 15.42 16.02 -31.82
CA VAL A 57 15.30 17.02 -32.91
C VAL A 57 16.28 18.15 -32.62
#